data_AF-A0A3C7VWJ1-F1
#
_entry.id   AF-A0A3C7VWJ1-F1
#
_cell.length_a   1.000
_cell.length_b   1.000
_cell.length_c   1.000
_cell.angle_alpha   90.00
_cell.angle_beta   90.00
_cell.angle_gamma   90.00
#
_symmetry.space_group_name_H-M   'P 1'
#
loop_
_entity.id
_entity.type
_entity.pdbx_description
1 polymer ?
#
loop_
_entity_poly.entity_id
_entity_poly.type
_entity_poly.pdbx_seq_one_letter_code
_entity_poly.pdbx_strand_id
1 'polypeptide(L)'
;MTPDAIPLTPAGDWQAQLRAALSDPDELAAALDLDPGLFGDSAGAAAAFALRVPRPFLARMRRGDPGDPLLRQVMAAGAELQPAAGFTDDPVGEVAGANPRPGIVQKYSGRALLLVAGGCAVNCRYCFR
;
A
#
# COMPACT_ATOMS: atom_id res chain seq x y z
N MET A 1 31.07 0.51 -14.68
CA MET A 1 29.84 1.30 -14.84
C MET A 1 29.71 2.20 -13.64
N THR A 2 29.96 3.50 -13.81
CA THR A 2 29.63 4.50 -12.79
C THR A 2 28.11 4.63 -12.80
N PRO A 3 27.40 4.47 -11.68
CA PRO A 3 25.95 4.69 -11.68
C PRO A 3 25.67 6.15 -12.03
N ASP A 4 24.80 6.38 -13.01
CA ASP A 4 24.34 7.71 -13.36
C ASP A 4 23.74 8.40 -12.13
N ALA A 5 24.05 9.68 -11.95
CA ALA A 5 23.55 10.46 -10.84
C ALA A 5 22.02 10.53 -10.89
N ILE A 6 21.36 10.13 -9.80
CA ILE A 6 19.91 10.28 -9.66
C ILE A 6 19.63 11.78 -9.47
N PRO A 7 18.87 12.43 -10.38
CA PRO A 7 18.52 13.83 -10.21
C PRO A 7 17.71 14.02 -8.93
N LEU A 8 18.15 14.96 -8.08
CA LEU A 8 17.51 15.28 -6.80
C LEU A 8 16.22 16.09 -6.94
N THR A 9 15.93 16.59 -8.14
CA THR A 9 14.68 17.28 -8.46
C THR A 9 13.71 16.26 -9.04
N PRO A 10 12.58 15.97 -8.36
CA PRO A 10 11.55 15.12 -8.93
C PRO A 10 11.10 15.69 -10.27
N ALA A 11 11.02 14.84 -11.30
CA ALA A 11 10.35 15.21 -12.54
C ALA A 11 8.83 15.33 -12.25
N GLY A 12 8.35 16.56 -12.08
CA GLY A 12 6.93 16.88 -11.88
C GLY A 12 6.52 17.15 -10.42
N ASP A 13 5.26 17.55 -10.24
CA ASP A 13 4.66 17.83 -8.93
C ASP A 13 4.18 16.53 -8.25
N TRP A 14 5.02 15.97 -7.38
CA TRP A 14 4.69 14.76 -6.61
C TRP A 14 3.46 14.95 -5.73
N GLN A 15 3.18 16.17 -5.25
CA GLN A 15 2.01 16.44 -4.43
C GLN A 15 0.75 16.36 -5.29
N ALA A 16 0.79 16.86 -6.53
CA ALA A 16 -0.28 16.65 -7.50
C ALA A 16 -0.47 15.15 -7.82
N GLN A 17 0.61 14.40 -7.98
CA GLN A 17 0.52 12.94 -8.21
C GLN A 17 -0.13 12.21 -7.03
N LEU A 18 0.15 12.63 -5.79
CA LEU A 18 -0.49 12.06 -4.60
C LEU A 18 -1.97 12.45 -4.47
N ARG A 19 -2.34 13.68 -4.86
CA ARG A 19 -3.74 14.13 -4.87
C ARG A 19 -4.56 13.41 -5.95
N ALA A 20 -3.94 13.07 -7.07
CA ALA A 20 -4.56 12.38 -8.20
C ALA A 20 -4.42 10.84 -8.14
N ALA A 21 -4.03 10.29 -6.99
CA ALA A 21 -3.93 8.85 -6.80
C ALA A 21 -5.32 8.19 -6.90
N LEU A 22 -5.38 7.04 -7.56
CA LEU A 22 -6.57 6.19 -7.58
C LEU A 22 -6.85 5.67 -6.18
N SER A 23 -8.11 5.71 -5.76
CA SER A 23 -8.60 5.19 -4.47
C SER A 23 -9.74 4.18 -4.62
N ASP A 24 -10.16 3.90 -5.85
CA ASP A 24 -11.24 2.96 -6.17
C ASP A 24 -10.65 1.72 -6.88
N PRO A 25 -10.86 0.50 -6.36
CA PRO A 25 -10.42 -0.73 -7.00
C PRO A 25 -10.99 -0.93 -8.41
N ASP A 26 -12.23 -0.50 -8.67
CA ASP A 26 -12.89 -0.69 -9.95
C ASP A 26 -12.33 0.30 -10.99
N GLU A 27 -12.00 1.53 -10.58
CA GLU A 27 -11.28 2.49 -11.44
C GLU A 27 -9.88 1.96 -11.79
N LEU A 28 -9.19 1.33 -10.83
CA LEU A 28 -7.89 0.69 -11.07
C LEU A 28 -7.99 -0.47 -12.07
N ALA A 29 -8.96 -1.38 -11.89
CA ALA A 29 -9.19 -2.49 -12.80
C ALA A 29 -9.53 -2.00 -14.21
N ALA A 30 -10.44 -1.02 -14.32
CA ALA A 30 -10.82 -0.42 -15.60
C ALA A 30 -9.62 0.26 -16.30
N ALA A 31 -8.76 0.97 -15.57
CA ALA A 31 -7.57 1.60 -16.15
C ALA A 31 -6.59 0.58 -16.78
N LEU A 32 -6.62 -0.67 -16.28
CA LEU A 32 -5.81 -1.78 -16.76
C LEU A 32 -6.52 -2.71 -17.74
N ASP A 33 -7.73 -2.38 -18.21
CA ASP A 33 -8.56 -3.26 -19.06
C ASP A 33 -8.83 -4.63 -18.41
N LEU A 34 -9.08 -4.63 -17.09
CA LEU A 34 -9.41 -5.83 -16.32
C LEU A 34 -10.87 -5.81 -15.88
N ASP A 35 -11.48 -7.00 -15.81
CA ASP A 35 -12.80 -7.19 -15.22
C ASP A 35 -12.68 -7.06 -13.68
N PRO A 36 -13.39 -6.10 -13.05
CA PRO A 36 -13.41 -5.96 -11.59
C PRO A 36 -13.85 -7.24 -10.86
N GLY A 37 -14.69 -8.06 -11.50
CA GLY A 37 -15.18 -9.33 -10.95
C GLY A 37 -14.06 -10.35 -10.64
N LEU A 38 -12.87 -10.18 -11.22
CA LEU A 38 -11.71 -11.04 -10.96
C LEU A 38 -11.20 -10.95 -9.50
N PHE A 39 -11.54 -9.88 -8.78
CA PHE A 39 -10.95 -9.58 -7.46
C PHE A 39 -11.92 -9.81 -6.29
N GLY A 40 -13.12 -10.34 -6.55
CA GLY A 40 -14.11 -10.62 -5.50
C GLY A 40 -14.64 -9.35 -4.83
N ASP A 41 -14.78 -9.37 -3.50
CA ASP A 41 -15.21 -8.20 -2.71
C ASP A 41 -14.07 -7.18 -2.53
N SER A 42 -13.65 -6.56 -3.64
CA SER A 42 -12.61 -5.52 -3.69
C SER A 42 -13.04 -4.27 -2.91
N ALA A 43 -14.32 -3.92 -2.95
CA ALA A 43 -14.89 -2.78 -2.24
C ALA A 43 -14.83 -2.97 -0.72
N GLY A 44 -15.20 -4.15 -0.20
CA GLY A 44 -15.05 -4.49 1.20
C GLY A 44 -13.59 -4.49 1.65
N ALA A 45 -12.68 -5.04 0.83
CA ALA A 45 -11.24 -5.01 1.11
C ALA A 45 -10.65 -3.59 1.09
N ALA A 46 -11.15 -2.71 0.21
CA ALA A 46 -10.77 -1.30 0.15
C ALA A 46 -11.35 -0.49 1.32
N ALA A 47 -12.53 -0.86 1.84
CA ALA A 47 -13.10 -0.27 3.04
C ALA A 47 -12.31 -0.65 4.31
N ALA A 48 -11.81 -1.90 4.38
CA ALA A 48 -10.96 -2.37 5.48
C ALA A 48 -9.56 -1.73 5.46
N PHE A 49 -8.96 -1.59 4.28
CA PHE A 49 -7.70 -0.88 4.07
C PHE A 49 -7.73 -0.13 2.74
N ALA A 50 -7.67 1.19 2.78
CA ALA A 50 -7.88 2.04 1.61
C ALA A 50 -6.91 1.72 0.46
N LEU A 51 -7.42 1.70 -0.77
CA LEU A 51 -6.58 1.68 -1.96
C LEU A 51 -5.93 3.06 -2.16
N ARG A 52 -4.66 3.10 -2.53
CA ARG A 52 -3.98 4.33 -2.95
C ARG A 52 -2.92 4.01 -3.99
N VAL A 53 -3.16 4.41 -5.25
CA VAL A 53 -2.27 4.10 -6.37
C VAL A 53 -2.01 5.36 -7.21
N PRO A 54 -0.85 6.02 -7.07
CA PRO A 54 -0.48 7.13 -7.93
C PRO A 54 -0.37 6.70 -9.40
N ARG A 55 -0.79 7.57 -10.33
CA ARG A 55 -0.75 7.30 -11.78
C ARG A 55 0.63 6.86 -12.30
N PRO A 56 1.77 7.38 -11.80
CA PRO A 56 3.08 6.86 -12.21
C PRO A 56 3.33 5.40 -11.78
N PHE A 57 2.79 4.95 -10.65
CA PHE A 57 2.91 3.55 -10.21
C PHE A 57 2.07 2.65 -11.12
N LEU A 58 0.82 3.05 -11.39
CA LEU A 58 -0.06 2.40 -12.37
C LEU A 58 0.59 2.26 -13.74
N ALA A 59 1.25 3.32 -14.25
CA ALA A 59 1.86 3.32 -15.58
C ALA A 59 2.97 2.26 -15.78
N ARG A 60 3.43 1.62 -14.70
CA ARG A 60 4.43 0.54 -14.74
C ARG A 60 3.80 -0.86 -14.83
N MET A 61 2.49 -0.97 -14.67
CA MET A 61 1.75 -2.23 -14.73
C MET A 61 1.45 -2.63 -16.18
N ARG A 62 1.40 -3.94 -16.44
CA ARG A 62 0.95 -4.50 -17.70
C ARG A 62 -0.57 -4.47 -17.80
N ARG A 63 -1.11 -3.73 -18.77
CA ARG A 63 -2.56 -3.73 -19.08
C ARG A 63 -3.00 -5.11 -19.58
N GLY A 64 -4.20 -5.53 -19.20
CA GLY A 64 -4.78 -6.84 -19.50
C GLY A 64 -4.19 -8.01 -18.70
N ASP A 65 -3.30 -7.74 -17.73
CA ASP A 65 -2.67 -8.77 -16.91
C ASP A 65 -3.10 -8.74 -15.44
N PRO A 66 -4.05 -9.60 -15.02
CA PRO A 66 -4.42 -9.70 -13.60
C PRO A 66 -3.29 -10.27 -12.73
N GLY A 67 -2.25 -10.86 -13.32
CA GLY A 67 -1.09 -11.42 -12.64
C GLY A 67 0.07 -10.45 -12.47
N ASP A 68 -0.06 -9.19 -12.91
CA ASP A 68 1.02 -8.21 -12.87
C ASP A 68 1.57 -8.05 -11.42
N PRO A 69 2.89 -8.13 -11.22
CA PRO A 69 3.46 -8.15 -9.88
C PRO A 69 3.30 -6.83 -9.13
N LEU A 70 3.12 -5.69 -9.79
CA LEU A 70 2.82 -4.41 -9.14
C LEU A 70 1.33 -4.30 -8.82
N LEU A 71 0.46 -4.81 -9.68
CA LEU A 71 -0.98 -4.87 -9.41
C LEU A 71 -1.27 -5.70 -8.16
N ARG A 72 -0.66 -6.89 -8.06
CA ARG A 72 -0.80 -7.79 -6.89
C ARG A 72 -0.38 -7.16 -5.57
N GLN A 73 0.45 -6.11 -5.61
CA GLN A 73 0.89 -5.39 -4.42
C GLN A 73 -0.13 -4.37 -3.92
N VAL A 74 -1.07 -3.91 -4.77
CA VAL A 74 -1.93 -2.77 -4.44
C VAL A 74 -3.42 -3.02 -4.65
N MET A 75 -3.80 -4.00 -5.47
CA MET A 75 -5.20 -4.31 -5.76
C MET A 75 -5.87 -4.87 -4.51
N ALA A 76 -6.90 -4.18 -4.02
CA ALA A 76 -7.73 -4.70 -2.94
C ALA A 76 -8.54 -5.89 -3.47
N ALA A 77 -8.50 -7.02 -2.76
CA ALA A 77 -9.17 -8.24 -3.16
C ALA A 77 -9.95 -8.88 -2.01
N GLY A 78 -11.10 -9.48 -2.30
CA GLY A 78 -11.94 -10.14 -1.30
C GLY A 78 -11.26 -11.31 -0.58
N ALA A 79 -10.16 -11.85 -1.13
CA ALA A 79 -9.31 -12.83 -0.46
C ALA A 79 -8.72 -12.30 0.85
N GLU A 80 -8.52 -10.99 0.99
CA GLU A 80 -8.00 -10.36 2.20
C GLU A 80 -8.99 -10.36 3.37
N LEU A 81 -10.28 -10.51 3.07
CA LEU A 81 -11.34 -10.59 4.06
C LEU A 81 -11.48 -12.01 4.64
N GLN A 82 -10.74 -12.99 4.09
CA GLN A 82 -10.79 -14.35 4.57
C GLN A 82 -9.94 -14.49 5.84
N PRO A 83 -10.51 -15.01 6.94
CA PRO A 83 -9.75 -15.21 8.16
C PRO A 83 -8.64 -16.25 7.93
N ALA A 84 -7.43 -15.92 8.38
CA ALA A 84 -6.29 -16.83 8.37
C ALA A 84 -6.02 -17.37 9.77
N ALA A 85 -5.83 -18.68 9.90
CA ALA A 85 -5.50 -19.31 11.17
C ALA A 85 -4.17 -18.75 11.73
N GLY A 86 -4.19 -18.28 12.98
CA GLY A 86 -3.03 -17.68 13.64
C GLY A 86 -2.79 -16.20 13.30
N PHE A 87 -3.65 -15.57 12.51
CA PHE A 87 -3.61 -14.13 12.28
C PHE A 87 -4.01 -13.36 13.56
N THR A 88 -3.31 -12.26 13.84
CA THR A 88 -3.59 -11.36 14.97
C THR A 88 -3.46 -9.91 14.51
N ASP A 89 -4.11 -8.98 15.22
CA ASP A 89 -4.06 -7.55 14.91
C ASP A 89 -2.74 -6.87 15.33
N ASP A 90 -1.93 -7.54 16.15
CA ASP A 90 -0.60 -7.06 16.56
C ASP A 90 0.46 -8.16 16.39
N PRO A 91 0.75 -8.59 15.15
CA PRO A 91 1.66 -9.71 14.88
C PRO A 91 3.11 -9.35 15.21
N VAL A 92 3.43 -8.06 15.28
CA VAL A 92 4.78 -7.54 15.56
C VAL A 92 4.95 -7.08 17.01
N GLY A 93 3.89 -7.02 17.81
CA GLY A 93 3.95 -6.61 19.21
C GLY A 93 4.27 -5.12 19.38
N GLU A 94 3.78 -4.27 18.48
CA GLU A 94 4.02 -2.82 18.47
C GLU A 94 2.91 -2.02 19.17
N VAL A 95 1.72 -2.59 19.38
CA VAL A 95 0.57 -1.87 19.95
C VAL A 95 0.55 -1.94 21.48
N ALA A 96 0.89 -3.10 22.06
CA ALA A 96 0.90 -3.31 23.51
C ALA A 96 2.02 -2.50 24.22
N GLY A 97 2.63 -3.02 25.28
CA GLY A 97 3.62 -2.32 26.12
C GLY A 97 4.87 -1.75 25.41
N ALA A 98 5.00 -1.92 24.09
CA ALA A 98 6.01 -1.32 23.23
C ALA A 98 5.69 0.12 22.78
N ASN A 99 4.51 0.67 23.04
CA ASN A 99 4.13 2.04 22.66
C ASN A 99 4.03 2.97 23.88
N PRO A 100 5.16 3.42 24.47
CA PRO A 100 5.14 4.23 25.70
C PRO A 100 4.46 5.60 25.50
N ARG A 101 4.42 6.11 24.26
CA ARG A 101 3.76 7.36 23.87
C ARG A 101 3.36 7.31 22.39
N PRO A 102 2.24 7.94 21.97
CA PRO A 102 1.82 7.97 20.58
C PRO A 102 2.95 8.33 19.61
N GLY A 103 3.13 7.50 18.58
CA GLY A 103 4.17 7.69 17.57
C GLY A 103 5.57 7.22 17.98
N ILE A 104 5.76 6.64 19.18
CA ILE A 104 7.04 6.07 19.61
C ILE A 104 6.85 4.57 19.86
N VAL A 105 7.61 3.73 19.16
CA VAL A 105 7.66 2.29 19.40
C VAL A 105 9.03 1.92 19.98
N GLN A 106 9.05 1.35 21.17
CA GLN A 106 10.23 0.90 21.90
C GLN A 106 10.08 -0.57 22.36
N LYS A 107 10.14 -1.49 21.40
CA LYS A 107 10.12 -2.94 21.67
C LYS A 107 11.43 -3.48 22.25
N TYR A 108 12.56 -2.82 21.94
CA TYR A 108 13.89 -3.31 22.28
C TYR A 108 14.65 -2.31 23.14
N SER A 109 15.51 -2.82 24.02
CA SER A 109 16.42 -1.96 24.79
C SER A 109 17.39 -1.24 23.86
N GLY A 110 17.68 0.02 24.16
CA GLY A 110 18.68 0.83 23.46
C GLY A 110 18.27 1.40 22.10
N ARG A 111 17.03 1.19 21.62
CA ARG A 111 16.52 1.80 20.38
C ARG A 111 15.01 2.03 20.41
N ALA A 112 14.57 3.07 19.70
CA ALA A 112 13.16 3.37 19.49
C ALA A 112 12.92 3.75 18.01
N LEU A 113 11.70 3.52 17.54
CA LEU A 113 11.21 3.95 16.24
C LEU A 113 10.26 5.13 16.43
N LEU A 114 10.49 6.23 15.70
CA LEU A 114 9.64 7.42 15.69
C LEU A 114 8.79 7.48 14.42
N LEU A 115 7.47 7.57 14.59
CA LEU A 115 6.50 7.62 13.50
C LEU A 115 6.20 9.07 13.18
N VAL A 116 6.90 9.62 12.21
CA VAL A 116 6.75 11.02 11.79
C VAL A 116 5.52 11.24 10.90
N ALA A 117 5.05 10.20 10.22
CA ALA A 117 3.87 10.22 9.37
C ALA A 117 3.22 8.82 9.34
N GLY A 118 1.89 8.78 9.25
CA GLY A 118 1.11 7.56 9.11
C GLY A 118 0.65 7.26 7.68
N GLY A 119 0.91 8.15 6.73
CA GLY A 119 0.48 8.01 5.34
C GLY A 119 1.58 7.50 4.41
N CYS A 120 1.22 6.63 3.48
CA CYS A 120 2.08 6.18 2.38
C CYS A 120 1.63 6.78 1.04
N ALA A 121 2.56 6.87 0.08
CA ALA A 121 2.24 7.26 -1.29
C ALA A 121 1.43 6.18 -2.02
N VAL A 122 1.72 4.91 -1.69
CA VAL A 122 1.05 3.71 -2.18
C VAL A 122 0.64 2.90 -0.95
N ASN A 123 -0.59 2.41 -0.93
CA ASN A 123 -1.06 1.50 0.11
C ASN A 123 -0.85 0.05 -0.35
N CYS A 124 0.24 -0.57 0.10
CA CYS A 124 0.56 -1.95 -0.24
C CYS A 124 -0.35 -2.93 0.53
N ARG A 125 -0.90 -3.95 -0.14
CA ARG A 125 -1.78 -4.97 0.49
C ARG A 125 -1.07 -5.89 1.49
N TYR A 126 0.25 -5.83 1.52
CA TYR A 126 1.10 -6.52 2.51
C TYR A 126 1.64 -5.56 3.58
N CYS A 127 1.01 -4.38 3.75
CA CYS A 127 1.35 -3.47 4.83
C CYS A 127 1.07 -4.15 6.18
N PHE A 128 2.08 -4.21 7.05
CA PHE A 128 1.95 -4.78 8.40
C PHE A 128 1.56 -3.74 9.45
N ARG A 129 1.20 -2.53 9.01
CA ARG A 129 0.99 -1.36 9.86
C ARG A 129 -0.20 -0.55 9.42
#